data_AF-A0A183SP63-F1
#
_entry.id   AF-A0A183SP63-F1
#
_cell.length_a   1.000
_cell.length_b   1.000
_cell.length_c   1.000
_cell.angle_alpha   90.00
_cell.angle_beta   90.00
_cell.angle_gamma   90.00
#
_symmetry.space_group_name_H-M   'P 1'
#
loop_
_entity.id
_entity.type
_entity.pdbx_description
1 polymer ?
#
loop_
_entity_poly.entity_id
_entity_poly.type
_entity_poly.pdbx_seq_one_letter_code
_entity_poly.pdbx_strand_id
1 'polypeptide(L)'
;VTGANKGVGHGIVERLIKCLTPPSDWHVYLTGESPFTELLYIISARNVSLGHEAVDEFVKRGLPVKFHQLDITDQKSRDKLADYVKSNYPDGINILINNAGIAYKTDSNAPFGEQAQVTLATNYFATLEMCNTFLPLMAKNSRLVNVSSIMSVVTLKKLGDELYEKFVKPMTIEQLNDLMHDFIRRAASGDLASAGWPQMAYGVSKLGLTKATFILAEQLKDDPRRILINATNS
;
A
#
# COMPACT_ATOMS: atom_id res chain seq x y z
N VAL A 1 4.85 -8.47 4.45
CA VAL A 1 4.48 -7.07 4.77
C VAL A 1 5.31 -6.15 3.89
N THR A 2 4.69 -5.20 3.18
CA THR A 2 5.41 -4.25 2.30
C THR A 2 5.99 -3.08 3.08
N GLY A 3 7.18 -2.58 2.70
CA GLY A 3 7.81 -1.41 3.32
C GLY A 3 8.05 -1.59 4.82
N ALA A 4 8.56 -2.75 5.23
CA ALA A 4 8.55 -3.21 6.63
C ALA A 4 9.90 -3.15 7.34
N ASN A 5 10.91 -2.53 6.73
CA ASN A 5 12.25 -2.39 7.32
C ASN A 5 12.31 -1.41 8.51
N LYS A 6 11.32 -0.54 8.69
CA LYS A 6 11.21 0.38 9.84
C LYS A 6 9.75 0.81 10.09
N GLY A 7 9.53 1.60 11.13
CA GLY A 7 8.24 2.23 11.43
C GLY A 7 7.12 1.21 11.66
N VAL A 8 5.90 1.56 11.21
CA VAL A 8 4.69 0.74 11.40
C VAL A 8 4.86 -0.66 10.81
N GLY A 9 5.44 -0.78 9.61
CA GLY A 9 5.65 -2.07 8.96
C GLY A 9 6.55 -3.03 9.76
N HIS A 10 7.61 -2.50 10.38
CA HIS A 10 8.49 -3.28 11.27
C HIS A 10 7.73 -3.77 12.51
N GLY A 11 6.95 -2.89 13.14
CA GLY A 11 6.09 -3.26 14.28
C GLY A 11 5.03 -4.30 13.93
N ILE A 12 4.45 -4.23 12.72
CA ILE A 12 3.52 -5.25 12.21
C ILE A 12 4.23 -6.60 12.08
N VAL A 13 5.42 -6.65 11.47
CA VAL A 13 6.22 -7.89 11.35
C VAL A 13 6.47 -8.48 12.74
N GLU A 14 6.94 -7.67 13.68
CA GLU A 14 7.17 -8.11 15.05
C GLU A 14 5.90 -8.70 15.70
N ARG A 15 4.77 -8.01 15.55
CA ARG A 15 3.51 -8.43 16.16
C ARG A 15 2.99 -9.73 15.55
N LEU A 16 3.09 -9.90 14.23
CA LEU A 16 2.68 -11.12 13.54
C LEU A 16 3.44 -12.34 14.08
N ILE A 17 4.77 -12.26 14.18
CA ILE A 17 5.59 -13.40 14.64
C ILE A 17 5.25 -13.79 16.08
N LYS A 18 4.96 -12.80 16.94
CA LYS A 18 4.57 -13.05 18.35
C LYS A 18 3.15 -13.58 18.51
N CYS A 19 2.26 -13.30 17.56
CA CYS A 19 0.84 -13.68 17.63
C CYS A 19 0.53 -14.99 16.93
N LEU A 20 1.25 -15.30 15.85
CA LEU A 20 0.97 -16.45 15.01
C LEU A 20 1.63 -17.68 15.66
N THR A 21 0.78 -18.59 16.14
CA THR A 21 1.21 -19.77 16.89
C THR A 21 0.73 -21.07 16.22
N PRO A 22 1.55 -22.14 16.25
CA PRO A 22 2.97 -22.12 16.64
C PRO A 22 3.82 -21.37 15.57
N PRO A 23 4.92 -20.68 15.95
CA PRO A 23 5.72 -19.91 15.00
C PRO A 23 6.30 -20.73 13.83
N SER A 24 6.47 -22.05 14.02
CA SER A 24 6.95 -22.99 13.00
C SER A 24 6.06 -23.06 11.77
N ASP A 25 4.77 -22.73 11.92
CA ASP A 25 3.77 -22.90 10.86
C ASP A 25 3.69 -21.66 9.96
N TRP A 26 4.45 -20.61 10.29
CA TRP A 26 4.35 -19.31 9.64
C TRP A 26 5.68 -18.83 9.10
N HIS A 27 5.69 -18.52 7.80
CA HIS A 27 6.78 -17.79 7.18
C HIS A 27 6.40 -16.30 7.06
N VAL A 28 7.03 -15.45 7.89
CA VAL A 28 6.80 -14.00 7.85
C VAL A 28 7.88 -13.32 7.03
N TYR A 29 7.47 -12.65 5.95
CA TYR A 29 8.37 -11.87 5.10
C TYR A 29 8.30 -10.37 5.40
N LEU A 30 9.47 -9.82 5.71
CA LEU A 30 9.77 -8.40 5.64
C LEU A 30 10.23 -8.07 4.22
N THR A 31 9.69 -7.01 3.63
CA THR A 31 10.07 -6.57 2.28
C THR A 31 10.38 -5.07 2.24
N GLY A 32 11.29 -4.66 1.34
CA GLY A 32 11.78 -3.27 1.19
C GLY A 32 12.42 -2.99 -0.17
N GLU A 33 12.62 -1.70 -0.49
CA GLU A 33 13.00 -1.17 -1.82
C GLU A 33 14.50 -1.31 -2.17
N SER A 34 14.82 -1.15 -3.46
CA SER A 34 16.15 -1.11 -4.09
C SER A 34 16.56 0.36 -4.36
N PRO A 35 17.84 0.76 -4.53
CA PRO A 35 18.22 2.17 -4.52
C PRO A 35 17.94 2.85 -5.86
N PHE A 36 16.99 3.80 -5.93
CA PHE A 36 17.04 4.93 -6.86
C PHE A 36 16.31 6.19 -6.32
N THR A 37 16.96 7.34 -6.51
CA THR A 37 16.57 8.76 -6.29
C THR A 37 16.50 9.32 -4.85
N GLU A 38 17.47 10.20 -4.55
CA GLU A 38 17.52 11.12 -3.42
C GLU A 38 16.65 12.36 -3.68
N LEU A 39 15.66 12.63 -2.81
CA LEU A 39 15.11 13.95 -2.41
C LEU A 39 13.72 13.86 -1.73
N LEU A 40 13.21 12.66 -1.50
CA LEU A 40 11.95 12.44 -0.79
C LEU A 40 12.18 11.80 0.58
N TYR A 41 11.37 12.09 1.61
CA TYR A 41 11.42 11.33 2.86
C TYR A 41 10.75 9.96 2.67
N ILE A 42 11.44 9.06 1.97
CA ILE A 42 11.07 7.65 1.86
C ILE A 42 11.43 7.01 3.20
N ILE A 43 10.40 6.60 3.95
CA ILE A 43 10.54 5.79 5.17
C ILE A 43 10.63 4.28 4.80
N SER A 44 10.85 3.92 3.54
CA SER A 44 11.27 2.57 3.11
C SER A 44 12.79 2.50 2.93
N ALA A 45 13.37 1.35 3.30
CA ALA A 45 14.76 1.03 3.06
C ALA A 45 15.02 1.07 1.57
N ARG A 46 15.88 2.00 1.15
CA ARG A 46 16.43 2.10 -0.21
C ARG A 46 17.59 1.12 -0.43
N ASN A 47 17.79 0.16 0.48
CA ASN A 47 19.03 -0.61 0.58
C ASN A 47 18.72 -2.04 1.01
N VAL A 48 19.07 -3.02 0.18
CA VAL A 48 19.03 -4.45 0.50
C VAL A 48 19.76 -4.74 1.82
N SER A 49 20.83 -4.00 2.12
CA SER A 49 21.53 -4.02 3.43
C SER A 49 20.58 -3.73 4.59
N LEU A 50 19.76 -2.67 4.51
CA LEU A 50 18.81 -2.34 5.58
C LEU A 50 17.72 -3.41 5.74
N GLY A 51 17.36 -4.11 4.66
CA GLY A 51 16.47 -5.26 4.71
C GLY A 51 17.09 -6.44 5.48
N HIS A 52 18.36 -6.75 5.18
CA HIS A 52 19.12 -7.77 5.90
C HIS A 52 19.38 -7.38 7.36
N GLU A 53 19.77 -6.13 7.64
CA GLU A 53 19.97 -5.61 9.00
C GLU A 53 18.70 -5.73 9.85
N ALA A 54 17.53 -5.41 9.28
CA ALA A 54 16.25 -5.57 9.98
C ALA A 54 15.96 -7.05 10.29
N VAL A 55 16.27 -7.97 9.37
CA VAL A 55 16.14 -9.42 9.64
C VAL A 55 17.13 -9.87 10.71
N ASP A 56 18.38 -9.43 10.65
CA ASP A 56 19.40 -9.77 11.64
C ASP A 56 19.00 -9.32 13.05
N GLU A 57 18.34 -8.15 13.17
CA GLU A 57 17.77 -7.69 14.43
C GLU A 57 16.70 -8.66 14.97
N PHE A 58 15.78 -9.12 14.13
CA PHE A 58 14.77 -10.10 14.51
C PHE A 58 15.38 -11.44 14.90
N VAL A 59 16.34 -11.93 14.12
CA VAL A 59 17.01 -13.22 14.37
C VAL A 59 17.80 -13.19 15.68
N LYS A 60 18.50 -12.09 15.99
CA LYS A 60 19.17 -11.90 17.30
C LYS A 60 18.21 -11.98 18.49
N ARG A 61 16.93 -11.68 18.27
CA ARG A 61 15.85 -11.75 19.26
C ARG A 61 15.11 -13.09 19.25
N GLY A 62 15.59 -14.08 18.48
CA GLY A 62 14.98 -15.40 18.34
C GLY A 62 13.70 -15.41 17.51
N LEU A 63 13.46 -14.38 16.68
CA LEU A 63 12.26 -14.23 15.86
C LEU A 63 12.59 -14.61 14.40
N PRO A 64 12.02 -15.71 13.85
CA PRO A 64 12.35 -16.18 12.52
C PRO A 64 11.65 -15.34 11.44
N VAL A 65 12.36 -14.36 10.88
CA VAL A 65 11.88 -13.49 9.79
C VAL A 65 12.67 -13.78 8.52
N LYS A 66 11.98 -13.78 7.39
CA LYS A 66 12.59 -13.89 6.05
C LYS A 66 12.57 -12.53 5.36
N PHE A 67 13.55 -12.30 4.48
CA PHE A 67 13.59 -11.10 3.63
C PHE A 67 13.32 -11.48 2.17
N HIS A 68 12.56 -10.63 1.49
CA HIS A 68 12.56 -10.58 0.02
C HIS A 68 12.51 -9.11 -0.41
N GLN A 69 13.33 -8.75 -1.40
CA GLN A 69 13.31 -7.39 -1.95
C GLN A 69 11.96 -7.12 -2.63
N LEU A 70 11.41 -5.93 -2.44
CA LEU A 70 10.20 -5.45 -3.10
C LEU A 70 10.20 -3.93 -3.20
N ASP A 71 10.19 -3.42 -4.42
CA ASP A 71 9.75 -2.07 -4.73
C ASP A 71 8.36 -2.15 -5.35
N ILE A 72 7.36 -1.60 -4.67
CA ILE A 72 5.98 -1.68 -5.14
C ILE A 72 5.75 -0.87 -6.41
N THR A 73 6.60 0.13 -6.69
CA THR A 73 6.49 0.98 -7.87
C THR A 73 7.10 0.34 -9.12
N ASP A 74 8.00 -0.63 -8.95
CA ASP A 74 8.62 -1.38 -10.05
C ASP A 74 7.85 -2.68 -10.35
N GLN A 75 7.28 -2.77 -11.54
CA GLN A 75 6.58 -3.97 -12.01
C GLN A 75 7.46 -5.21 -11.96
N LYS A 76 8.74 -5.11 -12.39
CA LYS A 76 9.64 -6.28 -12.38
C LYS A 76 9.92 -6.77 -10.97
N SER A 77 10.01 -5.86 -10.01
CA SER A 77 10.17 -6.21 -8.60
C SER A 77 8.93 -6.95 -8.05
N ARG A 78 7.72 -6.46 -8.37
CA ARG A 78 6.47 -7.15 -8.01
C ARG A 78 6.37 -8.54 -8.64
N ASP A 79 6.63 -8.65 -9.94
CA ASP A 79 6.58 -9.91 -10.69
C ASP A 79 7.58 -10.94 -10.14
N LYS A 80 8.79 -10.50 -9.82
CA LYS A 80 9.82 -11.36 -9.22
C LYS A 80 9.37 -11.94 -7.88
N LEU A 81 8.76 -11.13 -7.02
CA LEU A 81 8.21 -11.62 -5.76
C LEU A 81 7.00 -12.53 -5.99
N ALA A 82 6.14 -12.22 -6.96
CA ALA A 82 4.99 -13.05 -7.32
C ALA A 82 5.43 -14.45 -7.78
N ASP A 83 6.45 -14.53 -8.63
CA ASP A 83 7.00 -15.80 -9.11
C ASP A 83 7.73 -16.58 -8.03
N TYR A 84 8.44 -15.88 -7.13
CA TYR A 84 9.00 -16.48 -5.93
C TYR A 84 7.91 -17.11 -5.05
N VAL A 85 6.80 -16.39 -4.81
CA VAL A 85 5.66 -16.90 -4.04
C VAL A 85 5.07 -18.13 -4.70
N LYS A 86 4.75 -18.09 -6.01
CA LYS A 86 4.20 -19.24 -6.74
C LYS A 86 5.09 -20.49 -6.61
N SER A 87 6.40 -20.30 -6.67
CA SER A 87 7.37 -21.41 -6.66
C SER A 87 7.54 -22.03 -5.26
N ASN A 88 7.41 -21.24 -4.20
CA ASN A 88 7.73 -21.66 -2.83
C ASN A 88 6.47 -21.88 -1.95
N TYR A 89 5.32 -21.36 -2.36
CA TYR A 89 4.07 -21.35 -1.61
C TYR A 89 2.88 -21.67 -2.53
N PRO A 90 2.74 -22.93 -3.00
CA PRO A 90 1.71 -23.32 -3.96
C PRO A 90 0.28 -23.15 -3.43
N ASP A 91 0.10 -23.19 -2.11
CA ASP A 91 -1.20 -22.94 -1.46
C ASP A 91 -1.57 -21.45 -1.36
N GLY A 92 -0.64 -20.56 -1.75
CA GLY A 92 -0.82 -19.12 -1.78
C GLY A 92 -0.48 -18.38 -0.49
N ILE A 93 -0.80 -17.09 -0.46
CA ILE A 93 -0.51 -16.18 0.65
C ILE A 93 -1.69 -16.16 1.63
N ASN A 94 -1.42 -16.44 2.91
CA ASN A 94 -2.45 -16.36 3.95
C ASN A 94 -2.73 -14.91 4.39
N ILE A 95 -1.70 -14.07 4.46
CA ILE A 95 -1.81 -12.67 4.92
C ILE A 95 -0.93 -11.76 4.04
N LEU A 96 -1.55 -10.82 3.33
CA LEU A 96 -0.87 -9.73 2.64
C LEU A 96 -1.18 -8.40 3.33
N ILE A 97 -0.13 -7.64 3.65
CA ILE A 97 -0.25 -6.31 4.26
C ILE A 97 0.49 -5.31 3.38
N ASN A 98 -0.28 -4.49 2.66
CA ASN A 98 0.19 -3.36 1.89
C ASN A 98 0.35 -2.15 2.83
N ASN A 99 1.54 -2.03 3.41
CA ASN A 99 1.91 -0.99 4.36
C ASN A 99 2.78 0.12 3.73
N ALA A 100 3.40 -0.15 2.59
CA ALA A 100 4.33 0.78 1.95
C ALA A 100 3.60 2.07 1.56
N GLY A 101 4.26 3.20 1.80
CA GLY A 101 3.71 4.49 1.47
C GLY A 101 4.64 5.64 1.85
N ILE A 102 4.38 6.79 1.25
CA ILE A 102 5.16 8.02 1.38
C ILE A 102 4.26 9.20 1.72
N ALA A 103 4.86 10.21 2.33
CA ALA A 103 4.28 11.52 2.53
C ALA A 103 5.40 12.55 2.42
N TYR A 104 5.12 13.66 1.75
CA TYR A 104 5.98 14.83 1.83
C TYR A 104 5.87 15.44 3.24
N LYS A 105 6.97 16.04 3.71
CA LYS A 105 6.96 16.81 4.96
C LYS A 105 6.13 18.07 4.79
N THR A 106 5.56 18.57 5.90
CA THR A 106 4.75 19.79 5.93
C THR A 106 5.52 21.02 5.42
N ASP A 107 6.84 21.05 5.61
CA ASP A 107 7.76 22.12 5.20
C ASP A 107 8.45 21.86 3.84
N SER A 108 7.94 20.90 3.06
CA SER A 108 8.48 20.61 1.73
C SER A 108 8.26 21.76 0.76
N ASN A 109 9.32 22.17 0.06
CA ASN A 109 9.29 23.17 -1.00
C ASN A 109 8.99 22.59 -2.41
N ALA A 110 8.79 21.28 -2.53
CA ALA A 110 8.45 20.65 -3.80
C ALA A 110 7.11 21.20 -4.34
N PRO A 111 6.97 21.47 -5.66
CA PRO A 111 5.71 21.90 -6.24
C PRO A 111 4.56 20.93 -5.95
N PHE A 112 3.35 21.44 -5.69
CA PHE A 112 2.23 20.59 -5.30
C PHE A 112 1.86 19.52 -6.36
N GLY A 113 2.00 19.84 -7.65
CA GLY A 113 1.80 18.88 -8.73
C GLY A 113 2.76 17.67 -8.63
N GLU A 114 4.03 17.91 -8.30
CA GLU A 114 5.00 16.84 -8.04
C GLU A 114 4.59 16.04 -6.79
N GLN A 115 4.22 16.73 -5.71
CA GLN A 115 3.76 16.06 -4.49
C GLN A 115 2.57 15.14 -4.77
N ALA A 116 1.59 15.59 -5.54
CA ALA A 116 0.44 14.80 -5.96
C ALA A 116 0.85 13.59 -6.80
N GLN A 117 1.64 13.81 -7.87
CA GLN A 117 2.07 12.75 -8.77
C GLN A 117 2.84 11.65 -8.04
N VAL A 118 3.88 12.02 -7.30
CA VAL A 118 4.76 11.07 -6.61
C VAL A 118 3.98 10.33 -5.51
N THR A 119 3.20 11.06 -4.69
CA THR A 119 2.44 10.44 -3.60
C THR A 119 1.37 9.46 -4.10
N LEU A 120 0.62 9.79 -5.14
CA LEU A 120 -0.40 8.88 -5.70
C LEU A 120 0.23 7.71 -6.44
N ALA A 121 1.36 7.90 -7.13
CA ALA A 121 2.08 6.82 -7.81
C ALA A 121 2.43 5.69 -6.83
N THR A 122 2.95 6.02 -5.65
CA THR A 122 3.29 5.02 -4.62
C THR A 122 2.08 4.57 -3.81
N ASN A 123 1.35 5.50 -3.18
CA ASN A 123 0.36 5.13 -2.16
C ASN A 123 -0.91 4.49 -2.76
N TYR A 124 -1.29 4.91 -3.98
CA TYR A 124 -2.50 4.44 -4.64
C TYR A 124 -2.18 3.48 -5.78
N PHE A 125 -1.53 3.94 -6.85
CA PHE A 125 -1.38 3.14 -8.08
C PHE A 125 -0.51 1.90 -7.84
N ALA A 126 0.68 2.05 -7.27
CA ALA A 126 1.55 0.92 -6.96
C ALA A 126 0.91 -0.06 -5.96
N THR A 127 0.14 0.44 -4.97
CA THR A 127 -0.61 -0.43 -4.06
C THR A 127 -1.76 -1.17 -4.75
N LEU A 128 -2.47 -0.52 -5.67
CA LEU A 128 -3.48 -1.17 -6.49
C LEU A 128 -2.87 -2.25 -7.37
N GLU A 129 -1.70 -2.00 -7.97
CA GLU A 129 -0.95 -2.99 -8.73
C GLU A 129 -0.46 -4.15 -7.86
N MET A 130 -0.06 -3.89 -6.61
CA MET A 130 0.18 -4.95 -5.63
C MET A 130 -1.08 -5.80 -5.39
N CYS A 131 -2.25 -5.19 -5.23
CA CYS A 131 -3.51 -5.94 -5.13
C CYS A 131 -3.74 -6.79 -6.39
N ASN A 132 -3.65 -6.22 -7.58
CA ASN A 132 -3.88 -6.92 -8.85
C ASN A 132 -2.92 -8.11 -9.03
N THR A 133 -1.63 -7.91 -8.70
CA THR A 133 -0.58 -8.93 -8.85
C THR A 133 -0.76 -10.08 -7.86
N PHE A 134 -1.11 -9.79 -6.61
CA PHE A 134 -1.07 -10.77 -5.52
C PHE A 134 -2.44 -11.35 -5.14
N LEU A 135 -3.56 -10.72 -5.47
CA LEU A 135 -4.90 -11.29 -5.24
C LEU A 135 -5.10 -12.67 -5.87
N PRO A 136 -4.62 -12.96 -7.10
CA PRO A 136 -4.65 -14.31 -7.66
C PRO A 136 -3.84 -15.33 -6.85
N LEU A 137 -2.84 -14.88 -6.09
CA LEU A 137 -1.94 -15.71 -5.28
C LEU A 137 -2.40 -15.86 -3.83
N MET A 138 -3.53 -15.29 -3.45
CA MET A 138 -4.05 -15.40 -2.08
C MET A 138 -4.67 -16.79 -1.84
N ALA A 139 -4.34 -17.35 -0.68
CA ALA A 139 -4.85 -18.65 -0.22
C ALA A 139 -6.34 -18.59 0.15
N LYS A 140 -6.94 -19.76 0.40
CA LYS A 140 -8.27 -19.85 1.02
C LYS A 140 -8.26 -19.31 2.45
N ASN A 141 -9.34 -18.65 2.86
CA ASN A 141 -9.55 -17.99 4.15
C ASN A 141 -8.46 -16.95 4.50
N SER A 142 -7.84 -16.35 3.48
CA SER A 142 -6.74 -15.41 3.65
C SER A 142 -7.22 -13.98 3.94
N ARG A 143 -6.27 -13.09 4.21
CA ARG A 143 -6.50 -11.68 4.57
C ARG A 143 -5.62 -10.76 3.75
N LEU A 144 -6.23 -9.74 3.13
CA LEU A 144 -5.52 -8.61 2.53
C LEU A 144 -5.83 -7.35 3.33
N VAL A 145 -4.79 -6.67 3.78
CA VAL A 145 -4.90 -5.43 4.55
C VAL A 145 -4.17 -4.32 3.82
N ASN A 146 -4.92 -3.28 3.45
CA ASN A 146 -4.36 -2.02 2.94
C ASN A 146 -4.24 -1.02 4.09
N VAL A 147 -3.01 -0.57 4.39
CA VAL A 147 -2.77 0.43 5.42
C VAL A 147 -3.06 1.81 4.82
N SER A 148 -4.28 2.28 5.05
CA SER A 148 -4.75 3.62 4.74
C SER A 148 -4.38 4.61 5.86
N SER A 149 -5.17 5.67 6.05
CA SER A 149 -4.99 6.67 7.09
C SER A 149 -6.32 7.34 7.42
N ILE A 150 -6.44 7.87 8.65
CA ILE A 150 -7.57 8.74 9.03
C ILE A 150 -7.69 9.97 8.12
N MET A 151 -6.60 10.36 7.45
CA MET A 151 -6.61 11.39 6.42
C MET A 151 -7.55 11.07 5.26
N SER A 152 -7.85 9.79 4.97
CA SER A 152 -8.87 9.43 3.98
C SER A 152 -10.25 10.01 4.35
N VAL A 153 -10.65 9.89 5.62
CA VAL A 153 -11.94 10.39 6.14
C VAL A 153 -11.96 11.92 6.18
N VAL A 154 -10.85 12.53 6.60
CA VAL A 154 -10.74 14.00 6.62
C VAL A 154 -10.79 14.57 5.21
N THR A 155 -10.11 13.93 4.25
CA THR A 155 -10.14 14.35 2.84
C THR A 155 -11.51 14.15 2.22
N LEU A 156 -12.21 13.04 2.51
CA LEU A 156 -13.58 12.82 2.04
C LEU A 156 -14.50 13.98 2.43
N LYS A 157 -14.41 14.46 3.68
CA LYS A 157 -15.22 15.59 4.19
C LYS A 157 -14.85 16.96 3.58
N LYS A 158 -13.73 17.05 2.86
CA LYS A 158 -13.24 18.28 2.21
C LYS A 158 -13.46 18.27 0.69
N LEU A 159 -14.02 17.20 0.14
CA LEU A 159 -14.41 17.19 -1.26
C LEU A 159 -15.59 18.15 -1.49
N GLY A 160 -15.66 18.73 -2.70
CA GLY A 160 -16.89 19.36 -3.18
C GLY A 160 -18.00 18.33 -3.38
N ASP A 161 -19.25 18.77 -3.30
CA ASP A 161 -20.44 17.91 -3.23
C ASP A 161 -20.49 16.85 -4.35
N GLU A 162 -20.20 17.24 -5.61
CA GLU A 162 -20.21 16.30 -6.73
C GLU A 162 -19.15 15.18 -6.60
N LEU A 163 -17.95 15.53 -6.13
CA LEU A 163 -16.91 14.54 -5.88
C LEU A 163 -17.27 13.67 -4.67
N TYR A 164 -17.76 14.27 -3.59
CA TYR A 164 -18.23 13.54 -2.42
C TYR A 164 -19.27 12.48 -2.82
N GLU A 165 -20.28 12.87 -3.58
CA GLU A 165 -21.33 11.98 -4.08
C GLU A 165 -20.77 10.82 -4.91
N LYS A 166 -19.75 11.07 -5.75
CA LYS A 166 -19.06 10.00 -6.47
C LYS A 166 -18.40 9.03 -5.50
N PHE A 167 -17.61 9.52 -4.54
CA PHE A 167 -16.86 8.66 -3.61
C PHE A 167 -17.73 7.80 -2.69
N VAL A 168 -18.91 8.27 -2.29
CA VAL A 168 -19.81 7.50 -1.42
C VAL A 168 -20.66 6.48 -2.19
N LYS A 169 -20.87 6.67 -3.50
CA LYS A 169 -21.61 5.73 -4.35
C LYS A 169 -20.74 4.58 -4.87
N PRO A 170 -21.33 3.44 -5.27
CA PRO A 170 -20.59 2.40 -5.97
C PRO A 170 -19.91 2.94 -7.23
N MET A 171 -18.68 2.49 -7.50
CA MET A 171 -17.93 2.82 -8.71
C MET A 171 -16.97 1.67 -9.05
N THR A 172 -16.46 1.65 -10.27
CA THR A 172 -15.44 0.70 -10.70
C THR A 172 -14.03 1.20 -10.37
N ILE A 173 -13.03 0.32 -10.46
CA ILE A 173 -11.62 0.70 -10.30
C ILE A 173 -11.18 1.67 -11.41
N GLU A 174 -11.70 1.50 -12.62
CA GLU A 174 -11.41 2.37 -13.77
C GLU A 174 -11.92 3.79 -13.50
N GLN A 175 -13.17 3.92 -13.02
CA GLN A 175 -13.73 5.21 -12.63
C GLN A 175 -12.94 5.87 -11.49
N LEU A 176 -12.48 5.08 -10.52
CA LEU A 176 -11.62 5.59 -9.45
C LEU A 176 -10.26 6.04 -9.98
N ASN A 177 -9.66 5.28 -10.90
CA ASN A 177 -8.41 5.63 -11.56
C ASN A 177 -8.53 6.94 -12.33
N ASP A 178 -9.65 7.17 -13.02
CA ASP A 178 -9.91 8.42 -13.73
C ASP A 178 -9.96 9.62 -12.77
N LEU A 179 -10.58 9.46 -11.59
CA LEU A 179 -10.58 10.49 -10.54
C LEU A 179 -9.18 10.75 -9.98
N MET A 180 -8.37 9.71 -9.77
CA MET A 180 -7.00 9.85 -9.28
C MET A 180 -6.10 10.56 -10.31
N HIS A 181 -6.25 10.24 -11.59
CA HIS A 181 -5.55 10.96 -12.66
C HIS A 181 -6.03 12.41 -12.81
N ASP A 182 -7.34 12.67 -12.64
CA ASP A 182 -7.89 14.02 -12.63
C ASP A 182 -7.28 14.88 -11.53
N PHE A 183 -7.20 14.35 -10.31
CA PHE A 183 -6.52 15.04 -9.21
C PHE A 183 -5.06 15.39 -9.55
N ILE A 184 -4.30 14.46 -10.13
CA ILE A 184 -2.90 14.71 -10.53
C ILE A 184 -2.81 15.82 -11.57
N ARG A 185 -3.63 15.77 -12.63
CA ARG A 185 -3.63 16.79 -13.69
C ARG A 185 -3.95 18.18 -13.11
N ARG A 186 -4.96 18.26 -12.24
CA ARG A 186 -5.39 19.52 -11.61
C ARG A 186 -4.40 20.04 -10.59
N ALA A 187 -3.71 19.16 -9.88
CA ALA A 187 -2.61 19.55 -9.00
C ALA A 187 -1.45 20.17 -9.78
N ALA A 188 -1.17 19.66 -10.98
CA ALA A 188 -0.15 20.22 -11.86
C ALA A 188 -0.56 21.57 -12.48
N SER A 189 -1.83 21.73 -12.85
CA SER A 189 -2.34 22.98 -13.45
C SER A 189 -2.76 24.05 -12.43
N GLY A 190 -2.81 23.73 -11.14
CA GLY A 190 -3.28 24.64 -10.08
C GLY A 190 -4.80 24.80 -10.00
N ASP A 191 -5.58 23.92 -10.64
CA ASP A 191 -7.04 24.03 -10.79
C ASP A 191 -7.82 22.97 -9.99
N LEU A 192 -7.44 22.81 -8.72
CA LEU A 192 -8.05 21.83 -7.81
C LEU A 192 -9.41 22.28 -7.27
N ALA A 193 -9.47 23.54 -6.80
CA ALA A 193 -10.62 24.05 -6.06
C ALA A 193 -11.89 24.12 -6.93
N SER A 194 -11.76 24.49 -8.21
CA SER A 194 -12.87 24.55 -9.15
C SER A 194 -13.53 23.19 -9.39
N ALA A 195 -12.77 22.10 -9.23
CA ALA A 195 -13.25 20.73 -9.35
C ALA A 195 -13.64 20.10 -8.01
N GLY A 196 -13.56 20.86 -6.90
CA GLY A 196 -13.88 20.36 -5.56
C GLY A 196 -12.80 19.48 -4.94
N TRP A 197 -11.57 19.48 -5.47
CA TRP A 197 -10.45 18.76 -4.85
C TRP A 197 -9.77 19.60 -3.76
N PRO A 198 -9.48 19.03 -2.58
CA PRO A 198 -8.62 19.67 -1.60
C PRO A 198 -7.15 19.56 -1.99
N GLN A 199 -6.33 20.54 -1.61
CA GLN A 199 -4.87 20.50 -1.79
C GLN A 199 -4.20 19.57 -0.76
N MET A 200 -4.50 18.27 -0.84
CA MET A 200 -4.06 17.26 0.14
C MET A 200 -3.60 15.98 -0.57
N ALA A 201 -2.42 16.00 -1.21
CA ALA A 201 -1.88 14.86 -1.98
C ALA A 201 -1.89 13.53 -1.19
N TYR A 202 -1.35 13.54 0.04
CA TYR A 202 -1.38 12.36 0.90
C TYR A 202 -2.80 11.90 1.22
N GLY A 203 -3.66 12.82 1.64
CA GLY A 203 -5.05 12.51 1.99
C GLY A 203 -5.85 11.94 0.82
N VAL A 204 -5.69 12.50 -0.39
CA VAL A 204 -6.33 11.99 -1.61
C VAL A 204 -5.80 10.61 -1.98
N SER A 205 -4.49 10.38 -1.87
CA SER A 205 -3.91 9.04 -2.13
C SER A 205 -4.49 7.96 -1.19
N LYS A 206 -4.71 8.30 0.08
CA LYS A 206 -5.28 7.39 1.08
C LYS A 206 -6.79 7.25 0.93
N LEU A 207 -7.51 8.30 0.52
CA LEU A 207 -8.91 8.22 0.12
C LEU A 207 -9.10 7.25 -1.06
N GLY A 208 -8.28 7.39 -2.11
CA GLY A 208 -8.27 6.47 -3.24
C GLY A 208 -8.02 5.04 -2.79
N LEU A 209 -7.01 4.80 -1.96
CA LEU A 209 -6.70 3.45 -1.46
C LEU A 209 -7.85 2.85 -0.64
N THR A 210 -8.47 3.64 0.24
CA THR A 210 -9.65 3.22 0.99
C THR A 210 -10.78 2.83 0.03
N LYS A 211 -11.08 3.67 -0.97
CA LYS A 211 -12.15 3.39 -1.94
C LYS A 211 -11.86 2.15 -2.78
N ALA A 212 -10.63 1.99 -3.28
CA ALA A 212 -10.21 0.80 -4.02
C ALA A 212 -10.37 -0.47 -3.19
N THR A 213 -10.06 -0.41 -1.89
CA THR A 213 -10.24 -1.54 -0.97
C THR A 213 -11.71 -1.97 -0.90
N PHE A 214 -12.65 -1.03 -0.76
CA PHE A 214 -14.07 -1.35 -0.75
C PHE A 214 -14.53 -1.96 -2.08
N ILE A 215 -14.05 -1.44 -3.21
CA ILE A 215 -14.39 -1.97 -4.53
C ILE A 215 -13.88 -3.40 -4.70
N LEU A 216 -12.62 -3.67 -4.35
CA LEU A 216 -12.02 -5.01 -4.42
C LEU A 216 -12.71 -6.00 -3.48
N ALA A 217 -13.08 -5.56 -2.27
CA ALA A 217 -13.83 -6.38 -1.32
C ALA A 217 -15.21 -6.77 -1.87
N GLU A 218 -15.92 -5.81 -2.49
CA GLU A 218 -17.21 -6.08 -3.12
C GLU A 218 -17.08 -7.01 -4.33
N GLN A 219 -16.05 -6.84 -5.17
CA GLN A 219 -15.78 -7.71 -6.31
C GLN A 219 -15.51 -9.16 -5.90
N LEU A 220 -14.91 -9.37 -4.72
CA LEU A 220 -14.51 -10.70 -4.22
C LEU A 220 -15.44 -11.24 -3.12
N LYS A 221 -16.59 -10.60 -2.88
CA LYS A 221 -17.51 -10.99 -1.80
C LYS A 221 -18.00 -12.44 -1.89
N ASP A 222 -18.17 -12.93 -3.12
CA ASP A 222 -18.64 -14.28 -3.43
C ASP A 222 -17.50 -15.23 -3.86
N ASP A 223 -16.25 -14.80 -3.76
CA ASP A 223 -15.09 -15.63 -4.12
C ASP A 223 -15.02 -16.87 -3.21
N PRO A 224 -14.93 -18.10 -3.76
CA PRO A 224 -14.93 -19.34 -2.99
C PRO A 224 -13.72 -19.49 -2.05
N ARG A 225 -12.66 -18.71 -2.27
CA ARG A 225 -11.49 -18.63 -1.40
C ARG A 225 -11.80 -17.85 -0.11
N ARG A 226 -12.89 -17.09 -0.01
CA ARG A 226 -13.27 -16.33 1.20
C ARG A 226 -12.17 -15.39 1.69
N ILE A 227 -11.59 -14.63 0.75
CA ILE A 227 -10.57 -13.62 1.04
C ILE A 227 -11.25 -12.43 1.71
N LEU A 228 -10.77 -12.01 2.88
CA LEU A 228 -11.25 -10.75 3.49
C LEU A 228 -10.29 -9.62 3.16
N ILE A 229 -10.82 -8.53 2.62
CA ILE A 229 -10.08 -7.37 2.15
C ILE A 229 -10.53 -6.15 2.94
N ASN A 230 -9.61 -5.52 3.67
CA ASN A 230 -9.94 -4.39 4.55
C ASN A 230 -8.90 -3.29 4.48
N ALA A 231 -9.34 -2.07 4.76
CA ALA A 231 -8.50 -0.90 4.93
C ALA A 231 -8.43 -0.57 6.42
N THR A 232 -7.24 -0.24 6.91
CA THR A 232 -7.03 0.21 8.29
C THR A 232 -6.31 1.55 8.30
N ASN A 233 -6.40 2.29 9.40
CA ASN A 233 -5.63 3.52 9.57
C ASN A 233 -4.26 3.19 10.20
N SER A 234 -3.18 3.70 9.61
CA SER A 234 -1.87 3.80 10.27
C SER A 234 -1.88 4.80 11.41
#